data_AF-A0A1F7NJG9-F1
#
_entry.id   AF-A0A1F7NJG9-F1
#
_cell.length_a   1.000
_cell.length_b   1.000
_cell.length_c   1.000
_cell.angle_alpha   90.00
_cell.angle_beta   90.00
_cell.angle_gamma   90.00
#
_symmetry.space_group_name_H-M   'P 1'
#
loop_
_entity.id
_entity.type
_entity.pdbx_description
1 polymer ?
#
loop_
_entity_poly.entity_id
_entity_poly.type
_entity_poly.pdbx_seq_one_letter_code
_entity_poly.pdbx_strand_id
1 'polypeptide(L)'
;MKVRGYKWGEGNVSLKDITVIYDDKRVVVHGARSEGEDLWLSPEDLVRVSGWELTAEGVCLEGLCVPEPPGEDSFVARRGDETWVNLSRLAPLLDQPVVASPQHRVWFFGDRPQGLADRLVSLTAPDFTLPDLDGRLYTLSQFRGRKVFLVAWASW
;
A
#
# COMPACT_ATOMS: atom_id res chain seq x y z
N MET A 1 -12.51 36.13 -21.19
CA MET A 1 -12.19 34.81 -20.61
C MET A 1 -12.36 34.89 -19.10
N LYS A 2 -13.30 34.14 -18.54
CA LYS A 2 -13.68 34.19 -17.12
C LYS A 2 -13.15 32.91 -16.47
N VAL A 3 -12.03 33.00 -15.76
CA VAL A 3 -11.45 31.85 -15.03
C VAL A 3 -12.30 31.64 -13.78
N ARG A 4 -13.02 30.52 -13.72
CA ARG A 4 -13.82 30.14 -12.54
C ARG A 4 -12.86 29.63 -11.46
N GLY A 5 -12.59 30.47 -10.46
CA GLY A 5 -11.97 30.03 -9.22
C GLY A 5 -12.94 29.13 -8.44
N TYR A 6 -12.50 27.93 -8.11
CA TYR A 6 -13.22 27.05 -7.20
C TYR A 6 -13.08 27.62 -5.78
N LYS A 7 -14.19 28.11 -5.23
CA LYS A 7 -14.31 28.50 -3.84
C LYS A 7 -14.43 27.24 -2.99
N TRP A 8 -13.48 27.02 -2.09
CA TRP A 8 -13.64 26.05 -1.02
C TRP A 8 -14.59 26.66 0.03
N GLY A 9 -15.68 25.96 0.30
CA GLY A 9 -16.50 26.20 1.47
C GLY A 9 -15.74 25.74 2.72
N GLU A 10 -15.92 26.46 3.82
CA GLU A 10 -15.39 26.10 5.13
C GLU A 10 -16.03 24.79 5.62
N GLY A 11 -15.47 23.67 5.16
CA GLY A 11 -15.80 22.34 5.64
C GLY A 11 -14.96 22.02 6.88
N ASN A 12 -15.62 21.94 8.03
CA ASN A 12 -15.08 21.59 9.34
C ASN A 12 -14.06 20.43 9.28
N VAL A 13 -12.77 20.74 9.47
CA VAL A 13 -11.68 19.75 9.52
C VAL A 13 -11.79 18.96 10.82
N SER A 14 -12.45 17.80 10.75
CA SER A 14 -12.55 16.87 11.87
C SER A 14 -11.19 16.20 12.11
N LEU A 15 -10.45 16.70 13.12
CA LEU A 15 -9.28 16.07 13.76
C LEU A 15 -9.67 14.74 14.43
N LYS A 16 -9.99 13.73 13.64
CA LYS A 16 -10.28 12.37 14.12
C LYS A 16 -9.23 11.41 13.61
N ASP A 17 -9.05 10.32 14.34
CA ASP A 17 -8.06 9.32 13.99
C ASP A 17 -8.44 8.64 12.67
N ILE A 18 -7.43 8.29 11.87
CA ILE A 18 -7.57 7.45 10.69
C ILE A 18 -6.89 6.12 10.97
N THR A 19 -7.56 5.01 10.69
CA THR A 19 -6.93 3.69 10.74
C THR A 19 -6.37 3.35 9.36
N VAL A 20 -5.08 3.06 9.31
CA VAL A 20 -4.41 2.58 8.10
C VAL A 20 -3.99 1.13 8.35
N ILE A 21 -4.29 0.25 7.40
CA ILE A 21 -3.79 -1.12 7.37
C ILE A 21 -2.83 -1.19 6.20
N TYR A 22 -1.54 -1.41 6.48
CA TYR A 22 -0.45 -1.40 5.50
C TYR A 22 0.51 -2.55 5.81
N ASP A 23 0.84 -3.39 4.82
CA ASP A 23 1.66 -4.61 4.99
C ASP A 23 1.20 -5.44 6.21
N ASP A 24 -0.10 -5.73 6.28
CA ASP A 24 -0.81 -6.43 7.37
C ASP A 24 -0.73 -5.78 8.77
N LYS A 25 -0.15 -4.58 8.90
CA LYS A 25 -0.06 -3.84 10.15
C LYS A 25 -1.13 -2.77 10.24
N ARG A 26 -1.85 -2.75 11.36
CA ARG A 26 -2.78 -1.67 11.70
C ARG A 26 -2.05 -0.53 12.41
N VAL A 27 -2.10 0.67 11.85
CA VAL A 27 -1.59 1.91 12.42
C VAL A 27 -2.72 2.91 12.56
N VAL A 28 -2.84 3.54 13.72
CA VAL A 28 -3.76 4.66 13.94
C VAL A 28 -2.97 5.95 13.76
N VAL A 29 -3.42 6.82 12.86
CA VAL A 29 -2.77 8.09 12.55
C VAL A 29 -3.62 9.23 13.07
N HIS A 30 -3.02 10.03 13.94
CA HIS A 30 -3.62 11.25 14.48
C HIS A 30 -3.28 12.42 13.54
N GLY A 31 -4.26 13.20 13.12
CA GLY A 31 -4.03 14.40 12.29
C GLY A 31 -3.87 14.15 10.79
N ALA A 32 -3.97 12.90 10.32
CA ALA A 32 -4.07 12.61 8.89
C ALA A 32 -5.33 13.25 8.26
N ARG A 33 -5.20 13.68 7.01
CA ARG A 33 -6.30 14.31 6.26
C ARG A 33 -6.89 13.33 5.25
N SER A 34 -8.21 13.37 5.11
CA SER A 34 -8.96 12.60 4.13
C SER A 34 -9.76 13.56 3.24
N GLU A 35 -9.59 13.43 1.94
CA GLU A 35 -10.34 14.17 0.92
C GLU A 35 -10.99 13.15 -0.03
N GLY A 36 -12.21 12.71 0.28
CA GLY A 36 -12.76 11.52 -0.38
C GLY A 36 -11.89 10.30 -0.07
N GLU A 37 -11.45 9.58 -1.09
CA GLU A 37 -10.58 8.40 -0.96
C GLU A 37 -9.08 8.74 -0.87
N ASP A 38 -8.72 10.02 -1.04
CA ASP A 38 -7.35 10.49 -0.90
C ASP A 38 -6.96 10.54 0.59
N LEU A 39 -5.91 9.78 0.95
CA LEU A 39 -5.30 9.77 2.27
C LEU A 39 -4.00 10.57 2.26
N TRP A 40 -4.01 11.71 2.94
CA TRP A 40 -2.86 12.60 3.08
C TRP A 40 -2.20 12.43 4.45
N LEU A 41 -0.91 12.12 4.44
CA LEU A 41 -0.06 11.91 5.61
C LEU A 41 1.00 13.00 5.69
N SER A 42 1.43 13.34 6.90
CA SER A 42 2.68 14.09 7.07
C SER A 42 3.86 13.22 6.62
N PRO A 43 5.03 13.81 6.29
CA PRO A 43 6.23 13.01 5.99
C PRO A 43 6.61 12.06 7.13
N GLU A 44 6.42 12.46 8.38
CA GLU A 44 6.71 11.62 9.54
C GLU A 44 5.74 10.42 9.65
N ASP A 45 4.45 10.66 9.42
CA ASP A 45 3.45 9.60 9.40
C ASP A 45 3.64 8.65 8.21
N LEU A 46 4.08 9.17 7.06
CA LEU A 46 4.41 8.35 5.89
C LEU A 46 5.48 7.31 6.23
N VAL A 47 6.58 7.73 6.85
CA VAL A 47 7.64 6.81 7.30
C VAL A 47 7.08 5.81 8.30
N ARG A 48 6.33 6.28 9.30
CA ARG A 48 5.79 5.41 10.36
C ARG A 48 4.80 4.36 9.84
N VAL A 49 3.97 4.72 8.87
CA VAL A 49 2.91 3.87 8.33
C VAL A 49 3.44 2.87 7.31
N SER A 50 4.28 3.33 6.38
CA SER A 50 4.62 2.58 5.17
C SER A 50 6.11 2.41 4.92
N GLY A 51 6.97 3.06 5.71
CA GLY A 51 8.42 3.08 5.52
C GLY A 51 8.89 3.96 4.36
N TRP A 52 7.96 4.56 3.60
CA TRP A 52 8.29 5.46 2.52
C TRP A 52 8.76 6.81 3.06
N GLU A 53 9.79 7.37 2.44
CA GLU A 53 10.39 8.65 2.83
C GLU A 53 10.23 9.66 1.69
N LEU A 54 9.81 10.89 2.01
CA LEU A 54 9.81 11.98 1.06
C LEU A 54 11.23 12.57 0.95
N THR A 55 11.81 12.52 -0.24
CA THR A 55 13.14 13.05 -0.56
C THR A 55 13.07 14.07 -1.69
N ALA A 56 14.23 14.57 -2.14
CA ALA A 56 14.31 15.45 -3.31
C ALA A 56 14.01 14.71 -4.64
N GLU A 57 14.25 13.39 -4.69
CA GLU A 57 14.04 12.55 -5.87
C GLU A 57 12.57 12.14 -6.03
N GLY A 58 11.79 12.17 -4.94
CA GLY A 58 10.41 11.77 -4.90
C GLY A 58 10.06 11.11 -3.58
N VAL A 59 9.19 10.11 -3.61
CA VAL A 59 8.87 9.27 -2.43
C VAL A 59 9.57 7.93 -2.60
N CYS A 60 10.43 7.59 -1.64
CA CYS A 60 11.40 6.50 -1.76
C CYS A 60 11.24 5.43 -0.67
N LEU A 61 11.52 4.17 -1.00
CA LEU A 61 11.62 3.05 -0.08
C LEU A 61 12.74 2.11 -0.54
N GLU A 62 13.72 1.83 0.32
CA GLU A 62 14.80 0.86 0.06
C GLU A 62 15.49 1.03 -1.31
N GLY A 63 15.66 2.27 -1.77
CA GLY A 63 16.31 2.60 -3.05
C GLY A 63 15.37 2.64 -4.26
N LEU A 64 14.11 2.24 -4.11
CA LEU A 64 13.06 2.50 -5.09
C LEU A 64 12.46 3.88 -4.85
N CYS A 65 12.53 4.77 -5.83
CA CYS A 65 11.94 6.10 -5.75
C CYS A 65 10.87 6.30 -6.82
N VAL A 66 9.72 6.79 -6.40
CA VAL A 66 8.64 7.25 -7.30
C VAL A 66 8.74 8.78 -7.41
N PRO A 67 9.08 9.32 -8.60
CA PRO A 67 9.12 10.76 -8.81
C PRO A 67 7.74 11.39 -8.65
N GLU A 68 7.69 12.58 -8.08
CA GLU A 68 6.45 13.36 -7.95
C GLU A 68 5.90 13.76 -9.34
N PRO A 69 4.67 13.36 -9.72
CA PRO A 69 4.04 13.79 -10.95
C PRO A 69 3.78 15.30 -10.91
N PRO A 70 3.92 16.02 -12.04
CA PRO A 70 3.62 17.43 -12.09
C PRO A 70 2.10 17.69 -12.03
N GLY A 71 1.71 18.85 -11.49
CA GLY A 71 0.34 19.36 -11.61
C GLY A 71 -0.67 18.68 -10.69
N GLU A 72 -1.89 18.50 -11.19
CA GLU A 72 -3.03 17.98 -10.40
C GLU A 72 -2.89 16.51 -10.01
N ASP A 73 -2.02 15.77 -10.71
CA ASP A 73 -1.71 14.37 -10.43
C ASP A 73 -0.64 14.19 -9.34
N SER A 74 -0.06 15.29 -8.84
CA SER A 74 0.93 15.22 -7.77
C SER A 74 0.35 14.52 -6.53
N PHE A 75 1.14 13.61 -5.97
CA PHE A 75 0.87 13.03 -4.66
C PHE A 75 1.56 13.80 -3.53
N VAL A 76 2.17 14.95 -3.78
CA VAL A 76 2.75 15.81 -2.75
C VAL A 76 2.10 17.19 -2.78
N ALA A 77 1.59 17.62 -1.64
CA ALA A 77 1.03 18.96 -1.48
C ALA A 77 1.89 19.76 -0.50
N ARG A 78 2.35 20.94 -0.95
CA ARG A 78 3.10 21.90 -0.13
C ARG A 78 2.23 23.14 0.08
N ARG A 79 1.85 23.43 1.33
CA ARG A 79 0.98 24.57 1.71
C ARG A 79 1.56 25.30 2.90
N GLY A 80 2.20 26.44 2.65
CA GLY A 80 2.96 27.16 3.68
C GLY A 80 4.10 26.27 4.18
N ASP A 81 4.20 26.11 5.49
CA ASP A 81 5.21 25.27 6.14
C ASP A 81 4.79 23.79 6.23
N GLU A 82 3.56 23.45 5.83
CA GLU A 82 3.09 22.07 5.84
C GLU A 82 3.37 21.36 4.52
N THR A 83 3.89 20.14 4.63
CA THR A 83 4.02 19.19 3.51
C THR A 83 3.15 17.98 3.79
N TRP A 84 2.44 17.51 2.78
CA TRP A 84 1.56 16.35 2.85
C TRP A 84 1.85 15.41 1.68
N VAL A 85 1.81 14.11 1.94
CA VAL A 85 2.00 13.07 0.92
C VAL A 85 0.74 12.20 0.85
N ASN A 86 0.21 12.04 -0.36
CA ASN A 86 -0.98 11.25 -0.63
C ASN A 86 -0.60 9.79 -0.89
N LEU A 87 -0.79 8.95 0.14
CA LEU A 87 -0.46 7.53 0.04
C LEU A 87 -1.42 6.78 -0.90
N SER A 88 -2.69 7.20 -0.99
CA SER A 88 -3.68 6.61 -1.91
C SER A 88 -3.32 6.82 -3.38
N ARG A 89 -2.66 7.93 -3.72
CA ARG A 89 -2.20 8.21 -5.10
C ARG A 89 -0.84 7.60 -5.42
N LEU A 90 0.01 7.39 -4.42
CA LEU A 90 1.26 6.67 -4.60
C LEU A 90 1.01 5.18 -4.91
N ALA A 91 0.03 4.56 -4.24
CA ALA A 91 -0.22 3.12 -4.33
C ALA A 91 -0.46 2.59 -5.77
N PRO A 92 -1.32 3.21 -6.61
CA PRO A 92 -1.52 2.78 -7.99
C PRO A 92 -0.26 2.86 -8.87
N LEU A 93 0.66 3.79 -8.60
CA LEU A 93 1.93 3.88 -9.34
C LEU A 93 2.87 2.71 -9.05
N LEU A 94 2.58 1.96 -7.99
CA LEU A 94 3.31 0.78 -7.53
C LEU A 94 2.53 -0.51 -7.78
N ASP A 95 1.42 -0.44 -8.54
CA ASP A 95 0.44 -1.52 -8.68
C ASP A 95 -0.06 -2.09 -7.33
N GLN A 96 -0.06 -1.25 -6.29
CA GLN A 96 -0.53 -1.62 -4.95
C GLN A 96 -2.05 -1.43 -4.87
N PRO A 97 -2.84 -2.47 -4.56
CA PRO A 97 -4.27 -2.33 -4.40
C PRO A 97 -4.59 -1.54 -3.12
N VAL A 98 -5.53 -0.60 -3.24
CA VAL A 98 -6.02 0.22 -2.13
C VAL A 98 -7.55 0.16 -2.05
N VAL A 99 -8.07 0.02 -0.85
CA VAL A 99 -9.50 0.14 -0.54
C VAL A 99 -9.68 1.19 0.54
N ALA A 100 -10.50 2.20 0.26
CA ALA A 100 -10.81 3.27 1.19
C ALA A 100 -12.25 3.15 1.69
N SER A 101 -12.45 3.45 2.98
CA SER A 101 -13.77 3.77 3.53
C SER A 101 -13.66 5.11 4.27
N PRO A 102 -13.87 6.23 3.57
CA PRO A 102 -13.82 7.55 4.19
C PRO A 102 -14.87 7.74 5.28
N GLN A 103 -16.04 7.09 5.13
CA GLN A 103 -17.12 7.12 6.12
C GLN A 103 -16.71 6.47 7.44
N HIS A 104 -15.93 5.39 7.38
CA HIS A 104 -15.40 4.70 8.56
C HIS A 104 -13.99 5.13 8.95
N ARG A 105 -13.36 6.03 8.17
CA ARG A 105 -11.98 6.52 8.34
C ARG A 105 -10.95 5.39 8.33
N VAL A 106 -11.11 4.45 7.40
CA VAL A 106 -10.22 3.29 7.24
C VAL A 106 -9.66 3.24 5.83
N TRP A 107 -8.36 3.04 5.71
CA TRP A 107 -7.68 2.73 4.45
C TRP A 107 -6.94 1.41 4.59
N PHE A 108 -7.12 0.53 3.62
CA PHE A 108 -6.41 -0.74 3.51
C PHE A 108 -5.56 -0.72 2.26
N PHE A 109 -4.26 -0.99 2.42
CA PHE A 109 -3.29 -1.14 1.36
C PHE A 109 -2.84 -2.60 1.34
N GLY A 110 -3.15 -3.30 0.25
CA GLY A 110 -2.76 -4.69 0.08
C GLY A 110 -1.30 -4.82 -0.36
N ASP A 111 -0.89 -6.04 -0.64
CA ASP A 111 0.48 -6.35 -1.03
C ASP A 111 0.87 -5.66 -2.33
N ARG A 112 2.11 -5.16 -2.36
CA ARG A 112 2.75 -4.71 -3.59
C ARG A 112 3.18 -5.94 -4.39
N PRO A 113 3.04 -5.93 -5.73
CA PRO A 113 3.45 -7.06 -6.56
C PRO A 113 4.98 -7.27 -6.62
N GLN A 114 5.80 -6.43 -5.97
CA GLN A 114 7.24 -6.60 -5.93
C GLN A 114 7.60 -7.91 -5.21
N GLY A 115 8.19 -8.84 -5.97
CA GLY A 115 8.47 -10.21 -5.55
C GLY A 115 7.34 -11.21 -5.82
N LEU A 116 6.07 -10.80 -5.94
CA LEU A 116 4.99 -11.69 -6.38
C LEU A 116 5.09 -11.95 -7.88
N ALA A 117 5.32 -10.91 -8.69
CA ALA A 117 5.53 -11.06 -10.12
C ALA A 117 6.77 -11.94 -10.40
N ASP A 118 7.89 -11.72 -9.71
CA ASP A 118 9.08 -12.56 -9.87
C ASP A 118 8.86 -14.01 -9.40
N ARG A 119 8.10 -14.23 -8.32
CA ARG A 119 7.71 -15.59 -7.87
C ARG A 119 6.80 -16.29 -8.88
N LEU A 120 5.84 -15.58 -9.46
CA LEU A 120 4.94 -16.11 -10.49
C LEU A 120 5.67 -16.32 -11.83
N VAL A 121 6.60 -15.42 -12.21
CA VAL A 121 7.39 -15.48 -13.46
C VAL A 121 8.48 -16.54 -13.39
N SER A 122 9.10 -16.77 -12.23
CA SER A 122 10.09 -17.84 -12.07
C SER A 122 9.52 -19.22 -12.37
N LEU A 123 8.19 -19.37 -12.29
CA LEU A 123 7.45 -20.63 -12.40
C LEU A 123 8.01 -21.74 -11.48
N THR A 124 8.82 -21.34 -10.49
CA THR A 124 9.54 -22.25 -9.62
C THR A 124 8.80 -22.27 -8.28
N ALA A 125 8.08 -23.35 -8.04
CA ALA A 125 7.42 -23.55 -6.76
C ALA A 125 8.47 -23.64 -5.63
N PRO A 126 8.27 -22.95 -4.48
CA PRO A 126 9.16 -23.06 -3.32
C PRO A 126 9.28 -24.51 -2.85
N ASP A 127 10.50 -24.95 -2.51
CA ASP A 127 10.77 -26.33 -2.10
C ASP A 127 10.45 -26.56 -0.61
N PHE A 128 9.16 -26.47 -0.25
CA PHE A 128 8.70 -26.67 1.12
C PHE A 128 8.67 -28.15 1.52
N THR A 129 8.72 -28.41 2.82
CA THR A 129 8.52 -29.74 3.42
C THR A 129 7.33 -29.72 4.36
N LEU A 130 6.37 -30.64 4.15
CA LEU A 130 5.17 -30.77 4.98
C LEU A 130 4.99 -32.22 5.43
N PRO A 131 4.45 -32.46 6.64
CA PRO A 131 4.00 -33.78 7.05
C PRO A 131 2.72 -34.19 6.33
N ASP A 132 2.55 -35.48 6.09
CA ASP A 132 1.25 -36.08 5.78
C ASP A 132 0.42 -36.32 7.06
N LEU A 133 -0.72 -37.01 6.91
CA LEU A 133 -1.62 -37.34 8.02
C LEU A 133 -0.98 -38.28 9.06
N ASP A 134 0.03 -39.06 8.67
CA ASP A 134 0.77 -39.97 9.53
C ASP A 134 2.04 -39.30 10.11
N GLY A 135 2.25 -38.00 9.84
CA GLY A 135 3.40 -37.24 10.28
C GLY A 135 4.67 -37.44 9.45
N ARG A 136 4.59 -38.20 8.35
CA ARG A 136 5.74 -38.44 7.46
C ARG A 136 6.01 -37.21 6.62
N LEU A 137 7.27 -36.76 6.62
CA LEU A 137 7.67 -35.57 5.88
C LEU A 137 7.83 -35.83 4.38
N TYR A 138 7.25 -34.94 3.57
CA TYR A 138 7.39 -34.88 2.12
C TYR A 138 7.90 -33.51 1.70
N THR A 139 8.96 -33.49 0.90
CA THR A 139 9.52 -32.27 0.30
C THR A 139 9.05 -32.16 -1.16
N LEU A 140 8.64 -30.97 -1.61
CA LEU A 140 8.07 -30.77 -2.94
C LEU A 140 9.00 -31.29 -4.07
N SER A 141 10.31 -31.12 -3.94
CA SER A 141 11.30 -31.56 -4.92
C SER A 141 11.33 -33.07 -5.14
N GLN A 142 10.82 -33.88 -4.19
CA GLN A 142 10.66 -35.32 -4.36
C GLN A 142 9.66 -35.67 -5.48
N PHE A 143 8.82 -34.71 -5.90
CA PHE A 143 7.84 -34.90 -6.96
C PHE A 143 8.27 -34.33 -8.31
N ARG A 144 9.52 -33.85 -8.46
CA ARG A 144 10.05 -33.39 -9.75
C ARG A 144 9.91 -34.47 -10.83
N GLY A 145 9.61 -34.04 -12.06
CA GLY A 145 9.38 -34.93 -13.19
C GLY A 145 7.98 -35.57 -13.23
N ARG A 146 7.11 -35.26 -12.27
CA ARG A 146 5.70 -35.71 -12.24
C ARG A 146 4.77 -34.50 -12.34
N LYS A 147 3.59 -34.69 -12.96
CA LYS A 147 2.50 -33.69 -12.87
C LYS A 147 1.91 -33.76 -11.48
N VAL A 148 1.95 -32.66 -10.74
CA VAL A 148 1.50 -32.57 -9.35
C VAL A 148 0.45 -31.48 -9.25
N PHE A 149 -0.62 -31.74 -8.51
CA PHE A 149 -1.65 -30.76 -8.18
C PHE A 149 -1.60 -30.49 -6.68
N LEU A 150 -1.43 -29.22 -6.30
CA LEU A 150 -1.43 -28.78 -4.90
C LEU A 150 -2.75 -28.11 -4.58
N VAL A 151 -3.43 -28.57 -3.55
CA VAL A 151 -4.69 -28.01 -3.06
C VAL A 151 -4.48 -27.52 -1.64
N ALA A 152 -4.59 -26.21 -1.44
CA ALA A 152 -4.70 -25.61 -0.11
C ALA A 152 -6.20 -25.45 0.20
N TRP A 153 -6.63 -26.01 1.32
CA TRP A 153 -8.02 -25.98 1.76
C TRP A 153 -8.10 -25.73 3.28
N ALA A 154 -9.24 -25.21 3.69
CA ALA A 154 -9.62 -25.01 5.06
C ALA A 154 -11.13 -25.27 5.24
N SER A 155 -11.53 -25.78 6.40
CA SER A 155 -12.92 -26.20 6.67
C SER A 155 -13.82 -25.10 7.28
N TRP A 156 -13.34 -23.86 7.34
CA TRP A 156 -14.06 -22.75 7.96
C TRP A 156 -14.89 -21.94 6.96
#